data_AF-A0A2M7WRE9-F1
#
_entry.id   AF-A0A2M7WRE9-F1
#
_cell.length_a   1.000
_cell.length_b   1.000
_cell.length_c   1.000
_cell.angle_alpha   90.00
_cell.angle_beta   90.00
_cell.angle_gamma   90.00
#
_symmetry.space_group_name_H-M   'P 1'
#
loop_
_entity.id
_entity.type
_entity.pdbx_description
1 polymer ?
#
loop_
_entity_poly.entity_id
_entity_poly.type
_entity_poly.pdbx_seq_one_letter_code
_entity_poly.pdbx_strand_id
1 'polypeptide(L)'
;MSIKSNALSIASVQQDQGNKSAGIGFQPASLDIWDKKYRLKDKFNNDVDADIEATYERVARALSAVEDEDKRDEWFAKFTWALANGAIPAGRIMSNAGAEAHKPATSTINCTVSGTIPDSMDGILSMVHEAGLTLKAGCGIGYEFSTLRPKGAYVSGAGAYTSGPLSFMDIYDKMCFTVSSAGGRRGAQMGTFDISHPDVTDFIKAKREDGRLRQFNLSCLITRDFMEAVKKDADWDLVFPATRTEIDDPETRIVFRTVANPPKDATHDDRGH
;
A
#
# COMPACT_ATOMS: atom_id res chain seq x y z
N MET A 1 27.82 -30.17 -24.27
CA MET A 1 28.11 -30.55 -22.86
C MET A 1 27.04 -29.90 -22.00
N SER A 2 26.08 -30.69 -21.52
CA SER A 2 24.89 -30.22 -20.80
C SER A 2 25.19 -30.24 -19.31
N ILE A 3 25.21 -29.06 -18.68
CA ILE A 3 25.28 -28.92 -17.22
C ILE A 3 23.85 -29.08 -16.72
N LYS A 4 23.52 -30.27 -16.21
CA LYS A 4 22.26 -30.51 -15.48
C LYS A 4 22.35 -29.76 -14.15
N SER A 5 21.38 -28.87 -13.90
CA SER A 5 21.20 -28.16 -12.63
C SER A 5 21.10 -29.18 -11.48
N ASN A 6 22.14 -29.21 -10.64
CA ASN A 6 22.27 -30.13 -9.50
C ASN A 6 21.95 -29.42 -8.16
N ALA A 7 21.43 -28.19 -8.22
CA ALA A 7 21.22 -27.35 -7.03
C ALA A 7 20.14 -27.91 -6.08
N LEU A 8 19.14 -28.62 -6.61
CA LEU A 8 18.08 -29.27 -5.81
C LEU A 8 18.58 -30.48 -5.00
N SER A 9 19.77 -31.01 -5.29
CA SER A 9 20.34 -32.19 -4.61
C SER A 9 21.13 -31.84 -3.35
N ILE A 10 21.62 -30.59 -3.23
CA ILE A 10 22.61 -30.22 -2.19
C ILE A 10 21.94 -29.83 -0.86
N ALA A 11 20.65 -29.53 -0.84
CA ALA A 11 19.89 -29.28 0.39
C ALA A 11 19.39 -30.60 1.04
N SER A 12 20.31 -31.53 1.32
CA SER A 12 19.98 -32.69 2.16
C SER A 12 20.09 -32.31 3.64
N VAL A 13 19.05 -31.63 4.13
CA VAL A 13 18.76 -31.64 5.58
C VAL A 13 18.52 -33.10 5.95
N GLN A 14 19.30 -33.58 6.92
CA GLN A 14 19.32 -34.95 7.38
C GLN A 14 17.92 -35.52 7.61
N GLN A 15 17.65 -36.64 6.95
CA GLN A 15 16.69 -37.70 7.30
C GLN A 15 15.39 -37.26 8.00
N ASP A 16 14.37 -36.96 7.19
CA ASP A 16 13.00 -37.37 7.50
C ASP A 16 12.46 -38.24 6.36
N GLN A 17 12.97 -39.48 6.27
CA GLN A 17 12.42 -40.53 5.41
C GLN A 17 11.18 -41.11 6.09
N GLY A 18 10.11 -40.31 6.16
CA GLY A 18 8.96 -40.64 7.00
C GLY A 18 7.59 -40.31 6.45
N ASN A 19 7.44 -39.46 5.42
CA ASN A 19 6.19 -39.33 4.68
C ASN A 19 6.43 -38.44 3.45
N LYS A 20 6.67 -39.03 2.27
CA LYS A 20 6.44 -38.29 1.03
C LYS A 20 4.92 -38.10 0.95
N SER A 21 4.42 -37.00 1.53
CA SER A 21 3.11 -36.45 1.18
C SER A 21 3.00 -36.59 -0.33
N ALA A 22 2.10 -37.45 -0.82
CA ALA A 22 1.84 -37.60 -2.23
C ALA A 22 1.67 -36.20 -2.80
N GLY A 23 2.64 -35.76 -3.61
CA GLY A 23 2.79 -34.35 -3.96
C GLY A 23 1.51 -33.87 -4.58
N ILE A 24 0.79 -33.00 -3.87
CA ILE A 24 -0.42 -32.40 -4.39
C ILE A 24 0.02 -31.51 -5.54
N GLY A 25 -0.23 -31.96 -6.78
CA GLY A 25 0.12 -31.20 -7.97
C GLY A 25 -0.61 -29.86 -8.00
N PHE A 26 -0.05 -28.90 -8.72
CA PHE A 26 -0.71 -27.61 -8.91
C PHE A 26 -2.05 -27.77 -9.62
N GLN A 27 -3.05 -27.04 -9.15
CA GLN A 27 -4.34 -26.98 -9.83
C GLN A 27 -4.20 -26.23 -11.16
N PRO A 28 -5.01 -26.55 -12.18
CA PRO A 28 -5.00 -25.81 -13.44
C PRO A 28 -5.16 -24.30 -13.28
N ALA A 29 -5.98 -23.87 -12.31
CA ALA A 29 -6.14 -22.45 -11.98
C ALA A 29 -4.86 -21.82 -11.41
N SER A 30 -4.08 -22.56 -10.60
CA SER A 30 -2.80 -22.10 -10.08
C SER A 30 -1.79 -21.89 -11.20
N LEU A 31 -1.74 -22.81 -12.16
CA LEU A 31 -0.87 -22.70 -13.34
C LEU A 31 -1.26 -21.52 -14.23
N ASP A 32 -2.56 -21.31 -14.46
CA ASP A 32 -3.07 -20.17 -15.24
C ASP A 32 -2.73 -18.83 -14.57
N ILE A 33 -2.91 -18.73 -13.25
CA ILE A 33 -2.55 -17.54 -12.47
C ILE A 33 -1.04 -17.29 -12.53
N TRP A 34 -0.23 -18.33 -12.38
CA TRP A 34 1.22 -18.22 -12.47
C TRP A 34 1.67 -17.71 -13.83
N ASP A 35 1.23 -18.34 -14.92
CA ASP A 35 1.63 -17.95 -16.28
C ASP A 35 1.25 -16.50 -16.59
N LYS A 36 0.05 -16.05 -16.18
CA LYS A 36 -0.43 -14.69 -16.45
C LYS A 36 0.19 -13.62 -15.56
N LYS A 37 0.49 -13.93 -14.29
CA LYS A 37 0.80 -12.89 -13.28
C LYS A 37 2.21 -12.96 -12.70
N TYR A 38 2.87 -14.10 -12.74
CA TYR A 38 4.12 -14.34 -12.01
C TYR A 38 5.26 -14.83 -12.90
N ARG A 39 4.97 -15.60 -13.95
CA ARG A 39 5.96 -16.01 -14.95
C ARG A 39 6.57 -14.78 -15.60
N LEU A 40 7.89 -14.70 -15.59
CA LEU A 40 8.59 -13.65 -16.31
C LEU A 40 8.49 -13.93 -17.81
N LYS A 41 8.02 -12.93 -18.55
CA LYS A 41 7.97 -12.92 -20.01
C LYS A 41 8.69 -11.67 -20.51
N ASP A 42 9.29 -11.77 -21.69
CA ASP A 42 9.93 -10.63 -22.34
C ASP A 42 8.89 -9.69 -23.00
N LYS A 43 9.37 -8.63 -23.65
CA LYS A 43 8.51 -7.65 -24.34
C LYS A 43 7.75 -8.20 -25.55
N PHE A 44 8.14 -9.36 -26.05
CA PHE A 44 7.49 -10.07 -27.16
C PHE A 44 6.58 -11.20 -26.65
N ASN A 45 6.36 -11.27 -25.33
CA ASN A 45 5.57 -12.29 -24.66
C ASN A 45 6.18 -13.70 -24.74
N ASN A 46 7.49 -13.81 -24.99
CA ASN A 46 8.19 -15.08 -24.86
C ASN A 46 8.48 -15.37 -23.39
N ASP A 47 8.39 -16.65 -23.04
CA ASP A 47 8.64 -17.12 -21.69
C ASP A 47 10.14 -17.03 -21.34
N VAL A 48 10.46 -16.27 -20.29
CA VAL A 48 11.82 -16.20 -19.72
C VAL A 48 11.97 -17.25 -18.62
N ASP A 49 10.99 -17.34 -17.73
CA ASP A 49 10.90 -18.46 -16.79
C ASP A 49 10.28 -19.66 -17.52
N ALA A 50 11.01 -20.78 -17.62
CA ALA A 50 10.52 -21.97 -18.32
C ALA A 50 9.31 -22.62 -17.59
N ASP A 51 9.37 -22.67 -16.27
CA ASP A 51 8.39 -23.28 -15.37
C ASP A 51 8.37 -22.56 -14.00
N ILE A 52 7.58 -23.10 -13.04
CA ILE A 52 7.45 -22.52 -11.70
C ILE A 52 8.79 -22.61 -10.94
N GLU A 53 9.53 -23.69 -11.14
CA GLU A 53 10.83 -23.93 -10.54
C GLU A 53 11.84 -22.87 -11.01
N ALA A 54 11.87 -22.54 -12.32
CA ALA A 54 12.66 -21.44 -12.85
C ALA A 54 12.27 -20.08 -12.24
N THR A 55 10.97 -19.87 -11.97
CA THR A 55 10.50 -18.68 -11.23
C THR A 55 11.09 -18.65 -9.81
N TYR A 56 11.10 -19.79 -9.11
CA TYR A 56 11.69 -19.90 -7.78
C TYR A 56 13.19 -19.68 -7.79
N GLU A 57 13.92 -20.26 -8.74
CA GLU A 57 15.36 -20.06 -8.88
C GLU A 57 15.70 -18.59 -9.17
N ARG A 58 14.95 -17.92 -10.04
CA ARG A 58 15.14 -16.48 -10.32
C ARG A 58 14.97 -15.65 -9.04
N VAL A 59 13.89 -15.88 -8.29
CA VAL A 59 13.61 -15.15 -7.04
C VAL A 59 14.67 -15.48 -5.99
N ALA A 60 15.01 -16.75 -5.78
CA ALA A 60 16.03 -17.18 -4.83
C ALA A 60 17.39 -16.54 -5.12
N ARG A 61 17.78 -16.46 -6.41
CA ARG A 61 19.03 -15.83 -6.84
C ARG A 61 19.03 -14.32 -6.59
N ALA A 62 17.92 -13.65 -6.83
CA ALA A 62 17.78 -12.23 -6.52
C ALA A 62 17.87 -11.98 -5.01
N LEU A 63 17.25 -12.84 -4.19
CA LEU A 63 17.31 -12.74 -2.74
C LEU A 63 18.71 -13.04 -2.20
N SER A 64 19.41 -14.05 -2.71
CA SER A 64 20.76 -14.39 -2.24
C SER A 64 21.83 -13.41 -2.70
N ALA A 65 21.57 -12.59 -3.73
CA ALA A 65 22.55 -11.64 -4.26
C ALA A 65 22.91 -10.50 -3.29
N VAL A 66 22.05 -10.21 -2.30
CA VAL A 66 22.30 -9.18 -1.28
C VAL A 66 23.24 -9.65 -0.17
N GLU A 67 23.49 -10.96 -0.09
CA GLU A 67 24.38 -11.58 0.89
C GLU A 67 25.85 -11.42 0.48
N ASP A 68 26.75 -11.64 1.45
CA ASP A 68 28.20 -11.73 1.23
C ASP A 68 28.53 -12.79 0.16
N GLU A 69 29.54 -12.53 -0.68
CA GLU A 69 29.86 -13.36 -1.85
C GLU A 69 30.06 -14.85 -1.51
N ASP A 70 30.71 -15.15 -0.39
CA ASP A 70 31.00 -16.50 0.09
C ASP A 70 29.76 -17.25 0.60
N LYS A 71 28.67 -16.54 0.89
CA LYS A 71 27.41 -17.11 1.41
C LYS A 71 26.30 -17.20 0.36
N ARG A 72 26.46 -16.57 -0.81
CA ARG A 72 25.39 -16.48 -1.82
C ARG A 72 24.89 -17.85 -2.27
N ASP A 73 25.78 -18.82 -2.47
CA ASP A 73 25.41 -20.16 -2.90
C ASP A 73 24.65 -20.94 -1.81
N GLU A 74 25.07 -20.78 -0.56
CA GLU A 74 24.37 -21.36 0.60
C GLU A 74 22.95 -20.81 0.71
N TRP A 75 22.79 -19.48 0.66
CA TRP A 75 21.48 -18.84 0.73
C TRP A 75 20.61 -19.10 -0.50
N PHE A 76 21.19 -19.16 -1.70
CA PHE A 76 20.48 -19.55 -2.91
C PHE A 76 19.82 -20.92 -2.75
N ALA A 77 20.56 -21.91 -2.23
CA ALA A 77 20.02 -23.24 -1.97
C ALA A 77 18.90 -23.22 -0.92
N LYS A 78 19.08 -22.47 0.18
CA LYS A 78 18.08 -22.32 1.26
C LYS A 78 16.80 -21.64 0.77
N PHE A 79 16.90 -20.56 0.00
CA PHE A 79 15.73 -19.85 -0.54
C PHE A 79 15.00 -20.69 -1.59
N THR A 80 15.72 -21.40 -2.46
CA THR A 80 15.11 -22.29 -3.45
C THR A 80 14.32 -23.39 -2.74
N TRP A 81 14.89 -24.02 -1.72
CA TRP A 81 14.20 -25.01 -0.91
C TRP A 81 12.95 -24.41 -0.22
N ALA A 82 13.07 -23.24 0.39
CA ALA A 82 11.96 -22.61 1.10
C ALA A 82 10.78 -22.28 0.16
N LEU A 83 11.07 -21.71 -1.01
CA LEU A 83 10.07 -21.39 -2.05
C LEU A 83 9.35 -22.67 -2.53
N ALA A 84 10.11 -23.72 -2.83
CA ALA A 84 9.56 -25.00 -3.26
C ALA A 84 8.70 -25.69 -2.18
N ASN A 85 8.90 -25.34 -0.91
CA ASN A 85 8.18 -25.89 0.24
C ASN A 85 7.14 -24.92 0.84
N GLY A 86 6.69 -23.93 0.06
CA GLY A 86 5.51 -23.13 0.38
C GLY A 86 5.78 -21.82 1.13
N ALA A 87 7.03 -21.47 1.41
CA ALA A 87 7.38 -20.13 1.87
C ALA A 87 7.37 -19.16 0.69
N ILE A 88 6.17 -18.74 0.25
CA ILE A 88 5.97 -17.90 -0.94
C ILE A 88 5.88 -16.42 -0.56
N PRO A 89 6.83 -15.57 -1.01
CA PRO A 89 6.75 -14.13 -0.84
C PRO A 89 5.54 -13.48 -1.51
N ALA A 90 5.29 -12.22 -1.15
CA ALA A 90 4.21 -11.45 -1.74
C ALA A 90 4.35 -11.29 -3.26
N GLY A 91 3.21 -11.10 -3.94
CA GLY A 91 3.13 -11.20 -5.40
C GLY A 91 3.93 -10.17 -6.23
N ARG A 92 4.50 -9.11 -5.64
CA ARG A 92 5.44 -8.23 -6.36
C ARG A 92 6.86 -8.77 -6.34
N ILE A 93 7.28 -9.33 -5.22
CA ILE A 93 8.56 -10.06 -5.10
C ILE A 93 8.59 -11.19 -6.12
N MET A 94 7.55 -12.03 -6.17
CA MET A 94 7.48 -13.15 -7.12
C MET A 94 7.53 -12.72 -8.60
N SER A 95 6.96 -11.56 -8.94
CA SER A 95 6.86 -11.09 -10.34
C SER A 95 8.07 -10.28 -10.81
N ASN A 96 8.77 -9.62 -9.89
CA ASN A 96 9.72 -8.56 -10.22
C ASN A 96 11.16 -8.80 -9.72
N ALA A 97 11.38 -9.63 -8.68
CA ALA A 97 12.74 -9.89 -8.19
C ALA A 97 13.57 -10.60 -9.27
N GLY A 98 14.73 -10.05 -9.64
CA GLY A 98 15.57 -10.62 -10.70
C GLY A 98 15.03 -10.41 -12.12
N ALA A 99 14.08 -9.48 -12.31
CA ALA A 99 13.46 -9.18 -13.60
C ALA A 99 13.96 -7.87 -14.23
N GLU A 100 15.00 -7.23 -13.68
CA GLU A 100 15.43 -5.87 -14.01
C GLU A 100 15.76 -5.69 -15.49
N ALA A 101 16.30 -6.72 -16.14
CA ALA A 101 16.59 -6.72 -17.58
C ALA A 101 15.33 -6.57 -18.47
N HIS A 102 14.16 -6.97 -17.96
CA HIS A 102 12.89 -6.95 -18.70
C HIS A 102 11.87 -5.97 -18.12
N LYS A 103 11.95 -5.67 -16.82
CA LYS A 103 11.05 -4.81 -16.05
C LYS A 103 11.84 -3.81 -15.17
N PRO A 104 12.68 -2.94 -15.75
CA PRO A 104 13.68 -2.15 -15.01
C PRO A 104 13.10 -1.13 -14.02
N ALA A 105 11.85 -0.70 -14.22
CA ALA A 105 11.21 0.34 -13.42
C ALA A 105 10.07 -0.23 -12.55
N THR A 106 10.23 -1.44 -12.01
CA THR A 106 9.24 -2.08 -11.14
C THR A 106 9.79 -2.31 -9.74
N SER A 107 8.91 -2.28 -8.76
CA SER A 107 9.26 -2.47 -7.35
C SER A 107 8.95 -3.89 -6.88
N THR A 108 9.75 -4.40 -5.94
CA THR A 108 9.44 -5.62 -5.17
C THR A 108 8.55 -5.32 -3.95
N ILE A 109 8.28 -4.05 -3.66
CA ILE A 109 7.42 -3.61 -2.55
C ILE A 109 5.94 -3.74 -2.95
N ASN A 110 5.16 -4.40 -2.09
CA ASN A 110 3.72 -4.53 -2.28
C ASN A 110 2.93 -3.35 -1.71
N CYS A 111 3.26 -2.95 -0.48
CA CYS A 111 2.47 -2.02 0.31
C CYS A 111 3.29 -0.79 0.66
N THR A 112 2.74 0.39 0.42
CA THR A 112 3.30 1.67 0.85
C THR A 112 2.23 2.52 1.52
N VAL A 113 2.67 3.45 2.35
CA VAL A 113 1.83 4.50 2.91
C VAL A 113 2.43 5.82 2.46
N SER A 114 1.57 6.69 1.94
CA SER A 114 1.92 8.05 1.56
C SER A 114 2.45 8.83 2.77
N GLY A 115 3.33 9.80 2.50
CA GLY A 115 3.56 10.87 3.48
C GLY A 115 2.29 11.67 3.76
N THR A 116 2.35 12.51 4.79
CA THR A 116 1.29 13.47 5.13
C THR A 116 0.96 14.32 3.92
N ILE A 117 -0.33 14.39 3.55
CA ILE A 117 -0.78 15.27 2.47
C ILE A 117 -0.82 16.70 3.02
N PRO A 118 0.02 17.63 2.51
CA PRO A 118 -0.01 19.01 2.98
C PRO A 118 -1.30 19.67 2.49
N ASP A 119 -1.95 20.44 3.36
CA ASP A 119 -3.19 21.16 3.07
C ASP A 119 -2.96 22.43 2.22
N SER A 120 -2.44 22.21 1.02
CA SER A 120 -2.20 23.22 -0.01
C SER A 120 -2.33 22.59 -1.39
N MET A 121 -2.64 23.38 -2.42
CA MET A 121 -2.78 22.84 -3.78
C MET A 121 -1.48 22.18 -4.28
N ASP A 122 -0.34 22.83 -4.03
CA ASP A 122 0.98 22.31 -4.40
C ASP A 122 1.30 21.00 -3.66
N GLY A 123 0.97 20.94 -2.36
CA GLY A 123 1.12 19.73 -1.56
C GLY A 123 0.24 18.58 -2.07
N ILE A 124 -1.04 18.85 -2.31
CA ILE A 124 -1.98 17.85 -2.83
C ILE A 124 -1.50 17.30 -4.17
N LEU A 125 -1.15 18.15 -5.13
CA LEU A 125 -0.74 17.73 -6.47
C LEU A 125 0.62 17.04 -6.48
N SER A 126 1.56 17.45 -5.62
CA SER A 126 2.84 16.76 -5.44
C SER A 126 2.63 15.33 -4.93
N MET A 127 1.74 15.13 -3.95
CA MET A 127 1.41 13.80 -3.45
C MET A 127 0.66 12.94 -4.48
N VAL A 128 -0.16 13.55 -5.36
CA VAL A 128 -0.77 12.84 -6.51
C VAL A 128 0.31 12.35 -7.49
N HIS A 129 1.34 13.16 -7.75
CA HIS A 129 2.45 12.77 -8.62
C HIS A 129 3.25 11.60 -8.03
N GLU A 130 3.61 11.66 -6.75
CA GLU A 130 4.28 10.55 -6.05
C GLU A 130 3.45 9.26 -6.05
N ALA A 131 2.15 9.39 -5.82
CA ALA A 131 1.21 8.29 -5.92
C ALA A 131 1.19 7.64 -7.29
N GLY A 132 1.19 8.44 -8.37
CA GLY A 132 1.26 7.94 -9.75
C GLY A 132 2.54 7.16 -10.00
N LEU A 133 3.70 7.67 -9.57
CA LEU A 133 4.98 6.96 -9.72
C LEU A 133 4.99 5.64 -8.93
N THR A 134 4.43 5.64 -7.72
CA THR A 134 4.32 4.48 -6.84
C THR A 134 3.46 3.38 -7.47
N LEU A 135 2.29 3.75 -8.00
CA LEU A 135 1.38 2.83 -8.69
C LEU A 135 1.99 2.30 -9.99
N LYS A 136 2.64 3.17 -10.78
CA LYS A 136 3.38 2.80 -11.98
C LYS A 136 4.44 1.76 -11.68
N ALA A 137 5.17 1.89 -10.57
CA ALA A 137 6.18 0.92 -10.15
C ALA A 137 5.60 -0.43 -9.69
N GLY A 138 4.29 -0.52 -9.43
CA GLY A 138 3.63 -1.75 -9.02
C GLY A 138 3.06 -1.73 -7.59
N CYS A 139 3.37 -0.73 -6.78
CA CYS A 139 2.99 -0.75 -5.37
C CYS A 139 1.49 -0.41 -5.21
N GLY A 140 0.84 -0.97 -4.18
CA GLY A 140 -0.39 -0.40 -3.63
C GLY A 140 -0.04 0.67 -2.60
N ILE A 141 -0.88 1.70 -2.46
CA ILE A 141 -0.58 2.88 -1.65
C ILE A 141 -1.78 3.30 -0.80
N GLY A 142 -1.53 3.58 0.48
CA GLY A 142 -2.51 4.15 1.42
C GLY A 142 -2.28 5.64 1.68
N TYR A 143 -3.35 6.38 1.97
CA TYR A 143 -3.33 7.81 2.27
C TYR A 143 -4.21 8.12 3.46
N GLU A 144 -3.84 9.15 4.21
CA GLU A 144 -4.70 9.77 5.21
C GLU A 144 -5.12 11.17 4.74
N PHE A 145 -6.43 11.38 4.54
CA PHE A 145 -6.97 12.60 3.92
C PHE A 145 -7.49 13.64 4.92
N SER A 146 -7.53 13.35 6.22
CA SER A 146 -8.10 14.27 7.23
C SER A 146 -7.20 15.43 7.59
N THR A 147 -6.00 15.52 7.01
CA THR A 147 -5.15 16.70 7.10
C THR A 147 -5.65 17.84 6.22
N LEU A 148 -6.50 17.52 5.22
CA LEU A 148 -7.08 18.50 4.32
C LEU A 148 -8.27 19.20 4.98
N ARG A 149 -8.32 20.53 4.88
CA ARG A 149 -9.38 21.32 5.52
C ARG A 149 -10.78 20.97 5.00
N PRO A 150 -11.81 21.07 5.86
CA PRO A 150 -13.15 20.63 5.51
C PRO A 150 -13.77 21.47 4.40
N LYS A 151 -14.74 20.87 3.70
CA LYS A 151 -15.53 21.53 2.66
C LYS A 151 -16.13 22.83 3.18
N GLY A 152 -16.03 23.89 2.39
CA GLY A 152 -16.52 25.22 2.76
C GLY A 152 -15.58 26.00 3.67
N ALA A 153 -14.42 25.46 4.07
CA ALA A 153 -13.40 26.26 4.74
C ALA A 153 -12.80 27.31 3.79
N TYR A 154 -12.45 28.47 4.34
CA TYR A 154 -11.90 29.59 3.57
C TYR A 154 -10.43 29.34 3.18
N VAL A 155 -10.07 29.79 1.98
CA VAL A 155 -8.73 29.69 1.40
C VAL A 155 -8.23 31.10 1.11
N SER A 156 -7.44 31.64 2.03
CA SER A 156 -6.94 33.02 2.00
C SER A 156 -6.22 33.38 0.70
N GLY A 157 -5.33 32.50 0.23
CA GLY A 157 -4.56 32.74 -0.99
C GLY A 157 -5.41 32.81 -2.27
N ALA A 158 -6.58 32.18 -2.29
CA ALA A 158 -7.49 32.16 -3.44
C ALA A 158 -8.70 33.09 -3.28
N GLY A 159 -8.94 33.63 -2.08
CA GLY A 159 -10.14 34.40 -1.76
C GLY A 159 -11.44 33.60 -1.92
N ALA A 160 -11.37 32.27 -1.80
CA ALA A 160 -12.45 31.34 -2.13
C ALA A 160 -12.65 30.30 -1.03
N TYR A 161 -13.64 29.42 -1.20
CA TYR A 161 -13.93 28.31 -0.29
C TYR A 161 -13.54 26.99 -0.94
N THR A 162 -12.96 26.07 -0.16
CA THR A 162 -12.54 24.76 -0.68
C THR A 162 -13.73 23.82 -0.91
N SER A 163 -13.58 22.90 -1.86
CA SER A 163 -14.51 21.79 -2.08
C SER A 163 -14.34 20.64 -1.08
N GLY A 164 -13.27 20.66 -0.27
CA GLY A 164 -12.99 19.68 0.77
C GLY A 164 -12.25 18.43 0.26
N PRO A 165 -11.89 17.50 1.17
CA PRO A 165 -10.97 16.40 0.90
C PRO A 165 -11.49 15.43 -0.17
N LEU A 166 -12.79 15.13 -0.16
CA LEU A 166 -13.40 14.16 -1.08
C LEU A 166 -13.29 14.56 -2.55
N SER A 167 -13.34 15.86 -2.86
CA SER A 167 -13.14 16.33 -4.24
C SER A 167 -11.69 16.15 -4.69
N PHE A 168 -10.72 16.26 -3.79
CA PHE A 168 -9.32 15.95 -4.11
C PHE A 168 -9.11 14.43 -4.24
N MET A 169 -9.79 13.61 -3.44
CA MET A 169 -9.77 12.15 -3.61
C MET A 169 -10.23 11.72 -5.01
N ASP A 170 -11.14 12.46 -5.65
CA ASP A 170 -11.55 12.19 -7.04
C ASP A 170 -10.37 12.33 -8.02
N ILE A 171 -9.42 13.24 -7.77
CA ILE A 171 -8.17 13.37 -8.56
C ILE A 171 -7.31 12.11 -8.42
N TYR A 172 -7.14 11.62 -7.19
CA TYR A 172 -6.39 10.39 -6.93
C TYR A 172 -7.06 9.17 -7.58
N ASP A 173 -8.39 9.07 -7.52
CA ASP A 173 -9.14 7.97 -8.14
C ASP A 173 -8.94 7.95 -9.65
N LYS A 174 -9.03 9.11 -10.31
CA LYS A 174 -8.77 9.23 -11.75
C LYS A 174 -7.32 8.96 -12.09
N MET A 175 -6.38 9.45 -11.30
CA MET A 175 -4.96 9.15 -11.48
C MET A 175 -4.71 7.65 -11.41
N CYS A 176 -5.23 6.94 -10.39
CA CYS A 176 -5.04 5.50 -10.27
C CYS A 176 -5.75 4.69 -11.35
N PHE A 177 -6.90 5.16 -11.83
CA PHE A 177 -7.58 4.55 -12.96
C PHE A 177 -6.73 4.65 -14.24
N THR A 178 -6.13 5.82 -14.49
CA THR A 178 -5.30 6.08 -15.67
C THR A 178 -3.94 5.38 -15.58
N VAL A 179 -3.27 5.47 -14.43
CA VAL A 179 -1.99 4.83 -14.16
C VAL A 179 -2.24 3.37 -13.77
N SER A 180 -2.51 2.54 -14.77
CA SER A 180 -2.55 1.08 -14.58
C SER A 180 -1.23 0.61 -13.97
N SER A 181 -1.31 -0.24 -12.94
CA SER A 181 -0.12 -0.68 -12.22
C SER A 181 0.74 -1.60 -13.09
N ALA A 182 2.07 -1.51 -12.97
CA ALA A 182 2.98 -2.34 -13.77
C ALA A 182 2.63 -3.83 -13.73
N GLY A 183 2.80 -4.49 -14.88
CA GLY A 183 2.51 -5.91 -15.05
C GLY A 183 1.02 -6.23 -15.25
N GLY A 184 0.25 -5.31 -15.84
CA GLY A 184 -1.16 -5.53 -16.19
C GLY A 184 -2.10 -5.67 -14.98
N ARG A 185 -1.67 -5.19 -13.81
CA ARG A 185 -2.47 -5.23 -12.58
C ARG A 185 -3.22 -3.92 -12.42
N ARG A 186 -4.44 -3.98 -11.90
CA ARG A 186 -5.17 -2.78 -11.50
C ARG A 186 -4.44 -2.12 -10.32
N GLY A 187 -4.35 -0.79 -10.32
CA GLY A 187 -3.90 -0.04 -9.16
C GLY A 187 -4.84 -0.24 -7.97
N ALA A 188 -4.31 -0.24 -6.76
CA ALA A 188 -5.08 -0.39 -5.54
C ALA A 188 -4.67 0.69 -4.56
N GLN A 189 -5.65 1.40 -4.02
CA GLN A 189 -5.44 2.48 -3.08
C GLN A 189 -6.25 2.25 -1.79
N MET A 190 -5.75 2.77 -0.67
CA MET A 190 -6.49 2.88 0.58
C MET A 190 -6.62 4.35 0.94
N GLY A 191 -7.84 4.82 1.19
CA GLY A 191 -8.09 6.15 1.75
C GLY A 191 -8.59 5.98 3.16
N THR A 192 -7.89 6.57 4.13
CA THR A 192 -8.34 6.66 5.50
C THR A 192 -8.84 8.06 5.83
N PHE A 193 -9.70 8.13 6.84
CA PHE A 193 -10.31 9.37 7.29
C PHE A 193 -10.63 9.29 8.79
N ASP A 194 -10.29 10.32 9.55
CA ASP A 194 -10.52 10.43 10.98
C ASP A 194 -12.02 10.53 11.26
N ILE A 195 -12.47 9.77 12.26
CA ILE A 195 -13.87 9.74 12.67
C ILE A 195 -14.39 11.09 13.19
N SER A 196 -13.49 12.00 13.52
CA SER A 196 -13.80 13.34 14.03
C SER A 196 -13.83 14.39 12.93
N HIS A 197 -13.34 14.10 11.71
CA HIS A 197 -13.26 15.12 10.68
C HIS A 197 -14.67 15.62 10.26
N PRO A 198 -14.90 16.93 10.04
CA PRO A 198 -16.24 17.46 9.71
C PRO A 198 -16.90 16.81 8.49
N ASP A 199 -16.11 16.45 7.48
CA ASP A 199 -16.59 15.77 6.27
C ASP A 199 -16.74 14.24 6.40
N VAL A 200 -16.58 13.64 7.59
CA VAL A 200 -16.57 12.18 7.75
C VAL A 200 -17.89 11.52 7.35
N THR A 201 -19.00 12.23 7.57
CA THR A 201 -20.32 11.71 7.18
C THR A 201 -20.44 11.58 5.66
N ASP A 202 -19.85 12.51 4.91
CA ASP A 202 -19.79 12.44 3.45
C ASP A 202 -18.82 11.34 3.01
N PHE A 203 -17.68 11.18 3.69
CA PHE A 203 -16.73 10.09 3.44
C PHE A 203 -17.38 8.71 3.59
N ILE A 204 -18.13 8.48 4.68
CA ILE A 204 -18.86 7.22 4.93
C ILE A 204 -19.88 6.93 3.80
N LYS A 205 -20.50 7.98 3.25
CA LYS A 205 -21.51 7.87 2.20
C LYS A 205 -20.91 7.85 0.79
N ALA A 206 -19.63 8.14 0.61
CA ALA A 206 -19.02 8.46 -0.69
C ALA A 206 -19.25 7.37 -1.75
N LYS A 207 -19.24 6.10 -1.36
CA LYS A 207 -19.45 4.95 -2.25
C LYS A 207 -20.91 4.53 -2.45
N ARG A 208 -21.87 5.25 -1.89
CA ARG A 208 -23.29 5.07 -2.22
C ARG A 208 -23.60 5.58 -3.63
N GLU A 209 -22.80 6.53 -4.11
CA GLU A 209 -22.79 6.95 -5.51
C GLU A 209 -22.07 5.90 -6.35
N ASP A 210 -22.79 5.28 -7.30
CA ASP A 210 -22.15 4.32 -8.19
C ASP A 210 -21.09 5.01 -9.06
N GLY A 211 -19.93 4.35 -9.21
CA GLY A 211 -18.84 4.91 -10.02
C GLY A 211 -17.79 5.68 -9.23
N ARG A 212 -18.12 6.20 -8.05
CA ARG A 212 -17.24 7.11 -7.31
C ARG A 212 -16.25 6.36 -6.41
N LEU A 213 -15.00 6.84 -6.36
CA LEU A 213 -13.89 6.28 -5.56
C LEU A 213 -13.70 4.76 -5.76
N ARG A 214 -13.86 4.27 -6.99
CA ARG A 214 -13.76 2.84 -7.33
C ARG A 214 -12.35 2.27 -7.15
N GLN A 215 -11.31 3.08 -7.22
CA GLN A 215 -9.91 2.64 -7.04
C GLN A 215 -9.47 2.55 -5.58
N PHE A 216 -10.28 3.09 -4.68
CA PHE A 216 -10.01 3.10 -3.25
C PHE A 216 -10.71 1.95 -2.52
N ASN A 217 -10.07 1.41 -1.49
CA ASN A 217 -10.76 0.97 -0.29
C ASN A 217 -10.83 2.16 0.68
N LEU A 218 -11.93 2.27 1.44
CA LEU A 218 -12.15 3.39 2.37
C LEU A 218 -12.28 2.85 3.79
N SER A 219 -11.66 3.51 4.76
CA SER A 219 -11.73 3.11 6.17
C SER A 219 -11.70 4.32 7.09
N CYS A 220 -12.52 4.30 8.13
CA CYS A 220 -12.48 5.33 9.16
C CYS A 220 -11.42 4.97 10.20
N LEU A 221 -10.63 5.95 10.63
CA LEU A 221 -9.73 5.84 11.76
C LEU A 221 -10.55 6.06 13.04
N ILE A 222 -10.81 4.97 13.75
CA ILE A 222 -11.64 4.98 14.95
C ILE A 222 -10.77 5.12 16.19
N THR A 223 -11.10 6.07 17.05
CA THR A 223 -10.41 6.31 18.32
C THR A 223 -11.08 5.57 19.48
N ARG A 224 -10.34 5.40 20.59
CA ARG A 224 -10.91 4.88 21.84
C ARG A 224 -12.05 5.76 22.33
N ASP A 225 -11.87 7.09 22.31
CA ASP A 225 -12.84 8.04 22.83
C ASP A 225 -14.16 7.97 22.03
N PHE A 226 -14.08 7.77 20.71
CA PHE A 226 -15.26 7.53 19.88
C PHE A 226 -16.00 6.27 20.30
N MET A 227 -15.28 5.16 20.49
CA MET A 227 -15.89 3.90 20.93
C MET A 227 -16.57 4.02 22.30
N GLU A 228 -16.00 4.81 23.22
CA GLU A 228 -16.60 5.08 24.52
C GLU A 228 -17.84 5.98 24.42
N ALA A 229 -17.83 6.98 23.54
CA ALA A 229 -19.01 7.79 23.25
C ALA A 229 -20.17 6.93 22.72
N VAL A 230 -19.89 6.05 21.76
CA VAL A 230 -20.89 5.09 21.21
C VAL A 230 -21.47 4.18 22.29
N LYS A 231 -20.63 3.60 23.17
CA LYS A 231 -21.12 2.72 24.24
C LYS A 231 -22.03 3.42 25.24
N LYS A 232 -21.84 4.73 25.42
CA LYS A 232 -22.59 5.56 26.38
C LYS A 232 -23.75 6.31 25.74
N ASP A 233 -24.01 6.11 24.45
CA ASP A 233 -24.99 6.88 23.68
C ASP A 233 -24.76 8.41 23.82
N ALA A 234 -23.49 8.83 23.76
CA ALA A 234 -23.07 10.21 23.94
C ALA A 234 -22.81 10.90 22.59
N ASP A 235 -22.97 12.23 22.58
CA ASP A 235 -22.66 13.05 21.42
C ASP A 235 -21.17 12.99 21.05
N TRP A 236 -20.88 13.11 19.75
CA TRP A 236 -19.51 13.13 19.22
C TRP A 236 -19.27 14.38 18.38
N ASP A 237 -18.40 15.25 18.89
CA ASP A 237 -18.03 16.49 18.20
C ASP A 237 -17.15 16.23 16.98
N LEU A 238 -17.60 16.74 15.82
CA LEU A 238 -16.77 16.80 14.63
C LEU A 238 -15.88 18.05 14.70
N VAL A 239 -14.57 17.85 14.54
CA VAL A 239 -13.55 18.85 14.81
C VAL A 239 -12.45 18.81 13.75
N PHE A 240 -11.83 19.96 13.52
CA PHE A 240 -10.66 20.12 12.67
C PHE A 240 -9.61 20.95 13.42
N PRO A 241 -8.30 20.75 13.18
CA PRO A 241 -7.27 21.58 13.82
C PRO A 241 -7.52 23.08 13.64
N ALA A 242 -7.62 23.79 14.76
CA ALA A 242 -7.84 25.23 14.77
C ALA A 242 -6.55 25.99 14.42
N THR A 243 -6.69 27.05 13.64
CA THR A 243 -5.64 28.03 13.42
C THR A 243 -5.42 28.87 14.68
N ARG A 244 -4.28 29.56 14.76
CA ARG A 244 -4.01 30.43 15.91
C ARG A 244 -5.06 31.53 16.08
N THR A 245 -5.54 32.09 14.97
CA THR A 245 -6.60 33.10 14.98
C THR A 245 -7.91 32.56 15.56
N GLU A 246 -8.26 31.31 15.26
CA GLU A 246 -9.46 30.65 15.81
C GLU A 246 -9.27 30.30 17.30
N ILE A 247 -8.06 29.96 17.74
CA ILE A 247 -7.76 29.74 19.16
C ILE A 247 -7.87 31.04 19.97
N ASP A 248 -7.45 32.16 19.40
CA ASP A 248 -7.46 33.46 20.07
C ASP A 248 -8.86 34.14 20.05
N ASP A 249 -9.82 33.58 19.30
CA ASP A 249 -11.20 34.07 19.23
C ASP A 249 -12.07 33.47 20.36
N PRO A 250 -12.57 34.28 21.33
CA PRO A 250 -13.36 33.78 22.45
C PRO A 250 -14.72 33.17 22.05
N GLU A 251 -15.21 33.45 20.84
CA GLU A 251 -16.46 32.88 20.33
C GLU A 251 -16.25 31.50 19.71
N THR A 252 -14.99 31.10 19.44
CA THR A 252 -14.68 29.80 18.85
C THR A 252 -14.66 28.72 19.93
N ARG A 253 -15.51 27.69 19.79
CA ARG A 253 -15.48 26.53 20.67
C ARG A 253 -14.28 25.62 20.37
N ILE A 254 -13.30 25.61 21.26
CA ILE A 254 -12.15 24.71 21.20
C ILE A 254 -12.47 23.38 21.89
N VAL A 255 -12.21 22.28 21.19
CA VAL A 255 -12.36 20.92 21.71
C VAL A 255 -11.01 20.22 21.64
N PHE A 256 -10.48 19.83 22.80
CA PHE A 256 -9.25 19.03 22.87
C PHE A 256 -9.55 17.57 22.55
N ARG A 257 -8.69 16.94 21.74
CA ARG A 257 -8.82 15.53 21.35
C ARG A 257 -7.49 14.82 21.52
N THR A 258 -7.55 13.60 22.03
CA THR A 258 -6.40 12.70 22.03
C THR A 258 -6.07 12.31 20.59
N VAL A 259 -4.86 12.62 20.14
CA VAL A 259 -4.34 12.20 18.83
C VAL A 259 -3.16 11.25 19.01
N ALA A 260 -3.07 10.21 18.18
CA ALA A 260 -2.03 9.19 18.34
C ALA A 260 -0.61 9.69 18.02
N ASN A 261 -0.51 10.72 17.19
CA ASN A 261 0.76 11.32 16.78
C ASN A 261 0.58 12.84 16.60
N PRO A 262 0.56 13.63 17.69
CA PRO A 262 0.38 15.07 17.59
C PRO A 262 1.54 15.72 16.83
N PRO A 263 1.29 16.78 16.05
CA PRO A 263 2.34 17.65 15.53
C PRO A 263 3.24 18.17 16.66
N LYS A 264 4.51 18.47 16.35
CA LYS A 264 5.46 18.99 17.34
C LYS A 264 5.04 20.34 17.93
N ASP A 265 4.22 21.08 17.20
CA ASP A 265 3.65 22.38 17.51
C ASP A 265 2.19 22.29 18.00
N ALA A 266 1.73 21.09 18.37
CA ALA A 266 0.40 20.91 18.95
C ALA A 266 0.26 21.70 20.26
N THR A 267 -0.94 22.27 20.47
CA THR A 267 -1.31 22.85 21.76
C THR A 267 -1.85 21.75 22.64
N HIS A 268 -1.26 21.60 23.83
CA HIS A 268 -1.68 20.62 24.83
C HIS A 268 -2.67 21.23 25.82
N ASP A 269 -3.56 20.40 26.37
CA ASP A 269 -4.43 20.81 27.45
C ASP A 269 -3.67 20.95 28.79
N ASP A 270 -4.35 21.41 29.85
CA ASP A 270 -3.77 21.56 31.20
C ASP A 270 -3.25 20.24 31.81
N ARG A 271 -3.57 19.10 31.18
CA ARG A 271 -3.17 17.76 31.61
C ARG A 271 -1.98 17.24 30.78
N GLY A 272 -1.51 18.00 29.80
CA GLY A 272 -0.40 17.64 28.92
C GLY A 272 -0.77 16.62 27.84
N HIS A 273 -2.07 16.46 27.55
CA HIS A 273 -2.58 15.62 26.47
C HIS A 273 -2.59 16.39 25.15
#